data_AF-A0A9D1D3D6-F1
#
_entry.id   AF-A0A9D1D3D6-F1
#
_cell.length_a   1.000
_cell.length_b   1.000
_cell.length_c   1.000
_cell.angle_alpha   90.00
_cell.angle_beta   90.00
_cell.angle_gamma   90.00
#
_symmetry.space_group_name_H-M   'P 1'
#
loop_
_entity.id
_entity.type
_entity.pdbx_description
1 polymer ?
#
loop_
_entity_poly.entity_id
_entity_poly.type
_entity_poly.pdbx_seq_one_letter_code
_entity_poly.pdbx_strand_id
1 'polypeptide(L)'
;MDSKQKGLGLFSLIGMVVSACIGSGVFATTGQLAQVAAPGPALIAWGIVGIGFLALSFSLNNLVSKRPDMKGIFEYASEGFGPLAGFVSGWGYWLSAWLGNIAFATMMMSSIGYFLPDFLPGNTLPCIIVASIVLWLLTFLVIRGVESASFLNAIV
;
A
#
# COMPACT_ATOMS: atom_id res chain seq x y z
N MET A 1 -8.74 5.96 36.83
CA MET A 1 -9.47 4.98 35.99
C MET A 1 -8.66 4.79 34.73
N ASP A 2 -7.83 3.74 34.71
CA ASP A 2 -7.11 3.32 33.50
C ASP A 2 -8.12 2.84 32.47
N SER A 3 -8.32 3.63 31.41
CA SER A 3 -8.97 3.13 30.20
C SER A 3 -8.03 2.09 29.59
N LYS A 4 -8.33 0.80 29.80
CA LYS A 4 -7.76 -0.28 28.98
C LYS A 4 -8.02 0.05 27.51
N GLN A 5 -7.04 0.63 26.83
CA GLN A 5 -7.02 0.63 25.37
C GLN A 5 -7.05 -0.83 24.95
N LYS A 6 -8.18 -1.27 24.37
CA LYS A 6 -8.27 -2.57 23.71
C LYS A 6 -7.41 -2.50 22.45
N GLY A 7 -6.11 -2.76 22.60
CA GLY A 7 -5.22 -2.93 21.45
C GLY A 7 -5.71 -4.05 20.55
N LEU A 8 -5.49 -3.92 19.24
CA LEU A 8 -5.79 -4.96 18.27
C LEU A 8 -4.98 -6.23 18.60
N GLY A 9 -5.64 -7.40 18.57
CA GLY A 9 -4.97 -8.68 18.78
C GLY A 9 -3.99 -9.01 17.63
N LEU A 10 -3.03 -9.90 17.87
CA LEU A 10 -2.01 -10.28 16.88
C LEU A 10 -2.63 -10.74 15.54
N PHE A 11 -3.68 -11.56 15.60
CA PHE A 11 -4.38 -12.01 14.40
C PHE A 11 -5.08 -10.87 13.65
N SER A 12 -5.64 -9.88 14.37
CA SER A 12 -6.24 -8.70 13.76
C SER A 12 -5.18 -7.81 13.10
N LEU A 13 -3.99 -7.68 13.72
CA LEU A 13 -2.85 -6.97 13.14
C LEU A 13 -2.34 -7.67 11.87
N ILE A 14 -2.18 -8.99 11.91
CA ILE A 14 -1.79 -9.78 10.73
C ILE A 14 -2.85 -9.62 9.63
N GLY A 15 -4.12 -9.77 9.95
CA GLY A 15 -5.23 -9.61 9.00
C GLY A 15 -5.23 -8.23 8.34
N MET A 16 -5.03 -7.17 9.12
CA MET A 16 -4.94 -5.80 8.61
C MET A 16 -3.73 -5.59 7.69
N VAL A 17 -2.58 -6.19 8.01
CA VAL A 17 -1.41 -6.13 7.13
C VAL A 17 -1.66 -6.91 5.83
N VAL A 18 -2.23 -8.11 5.92
CA VAL A 18 -2.55 -8.93 4.75
C VAL A 18 -3.58 -8.22 3.85
N SER A 19 -4.63 -7.63 4.41
CA SER A 19 -5.62 -6.88 3.62
C SER A 19 -5.03 -5.63 2.98
N ALA A 20 -4.13 -4.94 3.68
CA ALA A 20 -3.42 -3.78 3.11
C ALA A 20 -2.45 -4.19 1.98
N CYS A 21 -1.85 -5.40 2.04
CA CYS A 21 -0.98 -5.91 0.99
C CYS A 21 -1.74 -6.46 -0.22
N ILE A 22 -2.88 -7.13 0.01
CA ILE A 22 -3.72 -7.70 -1.07
C ILE A 22 -4.65 -6.61 -1.61
N GLY A 23 -4.12 -5.79 -2.51
CA GLY A 23 -4.88 -4.81 -3.28
C GLY A 23 -5.12 -5.24 -4.74
N SER A 24 -5.73 -4.34 -5.52
CA SER A 24 -5.92 -4.52 -6.97
C SER A 24 -4.61 -4.79 -7.73
N GLY A 25 -3.48 -4.33 -7.20
CA GLY A 25 -2.15 -4.48 -7.79
C GLY A 25 -1.70 -5.93 -7.95
N VAL A 26 -2.10 -6.85 -7.04
CA VAL A 26 -1.74 -8.27 -7.18
C VAL A 26 -2.38 -8.89 -8.42
N PHE A 27 -3.64 -8.57 -8.70
CA PHE A 27 -4.36 -9.08 -9.87
C PHE A 27 -3.83 -8.50 -11.18
N ALA A 28 -3.56 -7.19 -11.21
CA ALA A 28 -3.03 -6.55 -12.41
C ALA A 28 -1.60 -7.02 -12.71
N THR A 29 -0.72 -7.07 -11.71
CA THR A 29 0.68 -7.46 -11.90
C THR A 29 0.81 -8.93 -12.30
N THR A 30 0.01 -9.82 -11.69
CA THR A 30 -0.01 -11.24 -12.07
C THR A 30 -0.52 -11.44 -13.50
N GLY A 31 -1.58 -10.71 -13.89
CA GLY A 31 -2.08 -10.70 -15.26
C GLY A 31 -1.04 -10.22 -16.26
N GLN A 32 -0.37 -9.09 -15.98
CA GLN A 32 0.70 -8.56 -16.84
C GLN A 32 1.88 -9.52 -16.95
N LEU A 33 2.31 -10.12 -15.84
CA LEU A 33 3.41 -11.09 -15.81
C LEU A 33 3.06 -12.34 -16.64
N ALA A 34 1.82 -12.83 -16.55
CA ALA A 34 1.37 -13.99 -17.32
C ALA A 34 1.33 -13.73 -18.84
N GLN A 35 1.17 -12.48 -19.29
CA GLN A 35 1.20 -12.13 -20.71
C GLN A 35 2.62 -12.16 -21.31
N VAL A 36 3.65 -11.96 -20.49
CA VAL A 36 5.03 -11.78 -20.98
C VAL A 36 5.99 -12.88 -20.53
N ALA A 37 5.65 -13.66 -19.50
CA ALA A 37 6.52 -14.68 -18.94
C ALA A 37 5.85 -16.05 -18.91
N ALA A 38 6.63 -17.09 -19.21
CA ALA A 38 6.21 -18.47 -18.99
C ALA A 38 5.98 -18.73 -17.48
N PRO A 39 5.13 -19.71 -17.11
CA PRO A 39 4.81 -19.99 -15.71
C PRO A 39 6.03 -20.28 -14.82
N GLY A 40 7.03 -21.01 -15.36
CA GLY A 40 8.24 -21.35 -14.61
C GLY A 40 9.05 -20.12 -14.16
N PRO A 41 9.53 -19.27 -15.09
CA PRO A 41 10.19 -18.01 -14.76
C PRO A 41 9.38 -17.08 -13.85
N ALA A 42 8.05 -17.01 -14.06
CA ALA A 42 7.18 -16.20 -13.22
C ALA A 42 7.19 -16.66 -11.75
N LEU A 43 7.11 -17.98 -11.50
CA LEU A 43 7.19 -18.54 -10.15
C LEU A 43 8.56 -18.30 -9.50
N ILE A 44 9.65 -18.40 -10.26
CA ILE A 44 11.00 -18.11 -9.76
C ILE A 44 11.09 -16.63 -9.35
N ALA A 45 10.59 -15.71 -10.18
CA ALA A 45 10.58 -14.28 -9.86
C ALA A 45 9.79 -14.00 -8.57
N TRP A 46 8.62 -14.64 -8.40
CA TRP A 46 7.84 -14.56 -7.16
C TRP A 46 8.60 -15.08 -5.95
N GLY A 47 9.32 -16.20 -6.10
CA GLY A 47 10.17 -16.74 -5.03
C GLY A 47 11.27 -15.77 -4.60
N ILE A 48 11.98 -15.16 -5.57
CA ILE A 48 13.04 -14.18 -5.29
C ILE A 48 12.47 -12.96 -4.56
N VAL A 49 11.35 -12.41 -5.04
CA VAL A 49 10.69 -11.26 -4.42
C VAL A 49 10.23 -11.59 -3.00
N GLY A 50 9.62 -12.77 -2.80
CA GLY A 50 9.17 -13.23 -1.48
C GLY A 50 10.32 -13.36 -0.48
N ILE A 51 11.44 -13.97 -0.88
CA ILE A 51 12.63 -14.09 -0.02
C ILE A 51 13.19 -12.71 0.32
N GLY A 52 13.28 -11.81 -0.67
CA GLY A 52 13.75 -10.43 -0.44
C GLY A 52 12.88 -9.68 0.55
N PHE A 53 11.56 -9.82 0.45
CA PHE A 53 10.62 -9.19 1.38
C PHE A 53 10.72 -9.77 2.80
N LEU A 54 10.89 -11.08 2.95
CA LEU A 54 11.12 -11.71 4.25
C LEU A 54 12.41 -11.20 4.90
N ALA A 55 13.50 -11.11 4.13
CA ALA A 55 14.77 -10.57 4.62
C ALA A 55 14.63 -9.12 5.11
N LEU A 56 13.91 -8.29 4.36
CA LEU A 56 13.59 -6.92 4.75
C LEU A 56 12.75 -6.86 6.04
N SER A 57 11.71 -7.70 6.12
CA SER A 57 10.83 -7.78 7.31
C SER A 57 11.61 -8.19 8.57
N PHE A 58 12.51 -9.18 8.48
CA PHE A 58 13.36 -9.58 9.59
C PHE A 58 14.34 -8.48 10.00
N SER A 59 14.91 -7.76 9.03
CA SER A 59 15.79 -6.62 9.31
C SER A 59 15.07 -5.52 10.10
N LEU A 60 13.87 -5.14 9.66
CA LEU A 60 13.03 -4.15 10.35
C LEU A 60 12.59 -4.65 11.74
N ASN A 61 12.21 -5.92 11.87
CA ASN A 61 11.84 -6.50 13.15
C ASN A 61 13.01 -6.48 14.16
N ASN A 62 14.23 -6.77 13.69
CA ASN A 62 15.43 -6.68 14.51
C ASN A 62 15.75 -5.23 14.92
N LEU A 63 15.52 -4.24 14.04
CA LEU A 63 15.67 -2.82 14.39
C LEU A 63 14.67 -2.37 15.45
N VAL A 64 13.39 -2.72 15.28
CA VAL A 64 12.32 -2.43 16.26
C VAL A 64 12.63 -3.04 17.62
N SER A 65 13.18 -4.27 17.64
CA SER A 65 13.54 -4.96 18.88
C SER A 65 14.74 -4.33 19.60
N LYS A 66 15.72 -3.82 18.85
CA LYS A 66 16.94 -3.20 19.43
C LYS A 66 16.73 -1.75 19.83
N ARG A 67 15.90 -1.01 19.10
CA ARG A 67 15.65 0.42 19.30
C ARG A 67 14.15 0.70 19.36
N PRO A 68 13.49 0.30 20.46
CA PRO A 68 12.07 0.54 20.68
C PRO A 68 11.75 2.01 21.00
N ASP A 69 12.77 2.81 21.29
CA ASP A 69 12.69 4.26 21.51
C ASP A 69 12.36 5.05 20.23
N MET A 70 12.73 4.51 19.07
CA MET A 70 12.54 5.15 17.77
C MET A 70 11.17 4.87 17.15
N LYS A 71 10.61 5.91 16.54
CA LYS A 71 9.28 5.93 15.92
C LYS A 71 9.40 5.85 14.40
N GLY A 72 9.75 4.66 13.93
CA GLY A 72 9.54 4.25 12.53
C GLY A 72 10.73 4.44 11.59
N ILE A 73 10.47 4.17 10.30
CA ILE A 73 11.48 3.93 9.27
C ILE A 73 12.40 5.14 9.04
N PHE A 74 11.87 6.35 9.17
CA PHE A 74 12.64 7.59 8.97
C PHE A 74 13.65 7.85 10.08
N GLU A 75 13.28 7.58 11.33
CA GLU A 75 14.20 7.72 12.47
C GLU A 75 15.32 6.68 12.38
N TYR A 76 15.00 5.43 12.02
CA TYR A 76 16.02 4.40 11.78
C TYR A 76 17.01 4.82 10.68
N ALA A 77 16.53 5.41 9.58
CA ALA A 77 17.38 5.87 8.49
C ALA A 77 18.22 7.09 8.90
N SER A 78 17.63 8.04 9.63
CA SER A 78 18.33 9.25 10.07
C SER A 78 19.43 8.96 11.08
N GLU A 79 19.19 8.03 12.01
CA GLU A 79 20.17 7.70 13.03
C GLU A 79 21.27 6.78 12.48
N GLY A 80 20.92 5.84 11.61
CA GLY A 80 21.90 4.90 11.02
C GLY A 80 22.79 5.52 9.94
N PHE A 81 22.26 6.45 9.14
CA PHE A 81 22.93 6.96 7.93
C PHE A 81 23.00 8.49 7.85
N GLY A 82 22.52 9.19 8.89
CA GLY A 82 22.56 10.64 9.01
C GLY A 82 21.31 11.37 8.48
N PRO A 83 21.23 12.69 8.70
CA PRO A 83 20.01 13.47 8.44
C PRO A 83 19.53 13.44 6.98
N LEU A 84 20.45 13.38 6.02
CA LEU A 84 20.12 13.31 4.60
C LEU A 84 19.41 12.00 4.25
N ALA A 85 19.86 10.87 4.81
CA ALA A 85 19.23 9.58 4.57
C ALA A 85 17.83 9.51 5.18
N GLY A 86 17.65 10.10 6.37
CA GLY A 86 16.33 10.29 6.98
C GLY A 86 15.39 11.11 6.09
N PHE A 87 15.88 12.23 5.56
CA PHE A 87 15.12 13.08 4.62
C PHE A 87 14.73 12.34 3.34
N VAL A 88 15.67 11.65 2.70
CA VAL A 88 15.41 10.88 1.46
C VAL A 88 14.43 9.75 1.72
N SER A 89 14.55 9.06 2.85
CA SER A 89 13.58 8.03 3.25
C SER A 89 12.17 8.64 3.41
N GLY A 90 12.06 9.76 4.13
CA GLY A 90 10.83 10.53 4.32
C GLY A 90 10.14 10.88 3.02
N TRP A 91 10.89 11.57 2.15
CA TRP A 91 10.41 11.99 0.85
C TRP A 91 10.09 10.81 -0.07
N GLY A 92 10.92 9.77 -0.07
CA GLY A 92 10.70 8.57 -0.87
C GLY A 92 9.40 7.86 -0.50
N TYR A 93 9.13 7.72 0.80
CA TYR A 93 7.87 7.15 1.28
C TYR A 93 6.67 8.00 0.88
N TRP A 94 6.76 9.32 1.07
CA TRP A 94 5.67 10.23 0.73
C TRP A 94 5.37 10.25 -0.78
N LEU A 95 6.41 10.29 -1.62
CA LEU A 95 6.28 10.18 -3.08
C LEU A 95 5.70 8.82 -3.49
N SER A 96 6.15 7.73 -2.85
CA SER A 96 5.60 6.40 -3.09
C SER A 96 4.10 6.33 -2.78
N ALA A 97 3.64 6.96 -1.70
CA ALA A 97 2.22 7.03 -1.36
C ALA A 97 1.41 7.79 -2.41
N TRP A 98 1.95 8.91 -2.93
CA TRP A 98 1.31 9.69 -4.00
C TRP A 98 1.21 8.90 -5.31
N LEU A 99 2.31 8.31 -5.75
CA LEU A 99 2.35 7.49 -6.97
C LEU A 99 1.46 6.25 -6.83
N GLY A 100 1.41 5.66 -5.64
CA GLY A 100 0.50 4.55 -5.31
C GLY A 100 -0.96 4.94 -5.51
N ASN A 101 -1.39 6.09 -4.99
CA ASN A 101 -2.76 6.58 -5.19
C ASN A 101 -3.11 6.77 -6.68
N ILE A 102 -2.16 7.29 -7.48
CA ILE A 102 -2.35 7.46 -8.93
C ILE A 102 -2.45 6.08 -9.64
N ALA A 103 -1.61 5.13 -9.25
CA ALA A 103 -1.66 3.77 -9.79
C ALA A 103 -2.99 3.08 -9.46
N PHE A 104 -3.49 3.20 -8.23
CA PHE A 104 -4.79 2.68 -7.83
C PHE A 104 -5.94 3.34 -8.62
N ALA A 105 -5.89 4.65 -8.78
CA ALA A 105 -6.88 5.40 -9.55
C ALA A 105 -6.93 4.95 -11.02
N THR A 106 -5.78 4.82 -11.68
CA THR A 106 -5.72 4.37 -13.09
C THR A 106 -6.17 2.92 -13.24
N MET A 107 -5.81 2.03 -12.30
CA MET A 107 -6.30 0.65 -12.28
C MET A 107 -7.82 0.57 -12.11
N MET A 108 -8.39 1.37 -11.20
CA MET A 108 -9.85 1.44 -10.99
C MET A 108 -10.56 1.86 -12.29
N MET A 109 -10.06 2.91 -12.95
CA MET A 109 -10.65 3.39 -14.21
C MET A 109 -10.46 2.39 -15.35
N SER A 110 -9.30 1.73 -15.44
CA SER A 110 -9.04 0.65 -16.42
C SER A 110 -10.00 -0.53 -16.22
N SER A 111 -10.32 -0.86 -14.97
CA SER A 111 -11.30 -1.90 -14.63
C SER A 111 -12.72 -1.52 -15.08
N ILE A 112 -13.12 -0.25 -14.91
CA ILE A 112 -14.38 0.28 -15.46
C ILE A 112 -14.35 0.24 -17.00
N GLY A 113 -13.18 0.49 -17.59
CA GLY A 113 -12.90 0.40 -19.02
C GLY A 113 -13.27 -0.93 -19.67
N TYR A 114 -13.25 -2.02 -18.90
CA TYR A 114 -13.71 -3.33 -19.37
C TYR A 114 -15.20 -3.33 -19.75
N PHE A 115 -16.03 -2.53 -19.06
CA PHE A 115 -17.46 -2.40 -19.32
C PHE A 115 -17.78 -1.20 -20.24
N LEU A 116 -17.01 -0.12 -20.12
CA LEU A 116 -17.15 1.12 -20.88
C LEU A 116 -15.86 1.41 -21.64
N PRO A 117 -15.75 1.03 -22.92
CA PRO A 117 -14.49 1.11 -23.68
C PRO A 117 -13.82 2.48 -23.70
N ASP A 118 -14.59 3.57 -23.58
CA ASP A 118 -14.08 4.95 -23.53
C ASP A 118 -13.16 5.24 -22.33
N PHE A 119 -13.19 4.37 -21.32
CA PHE A 119 -12.36 4.46 -20.12
C PHE A 119 -11.03 3.70 -20.25
N LEU A 120 -10.84 2.90 -21.31
CA LEU A 120 -9.55 2.27 -21.59
C LEU A 120 -8.58 3.30 -22.22
N PRO A 121 -7.29 3.27 -21.85
CA PRO A 121 -6.61 2.27 -21.00
C PRO A 121 -6.61 2.61 -19.48
N GLY A 122 -7.38 3.61 -19.04
CA GLY A 122 -7.47 4.05 -17.64
C GLY A 122 -6.86 5.42 -17.36
N ASN A 123 -6.34 6.10 -18.40
CA ASN A 123 -5.67 7.41 -18.32
C ASN A 123 -6.27 8.47 -19.25
N THR A 124 -7.46 8.23 -19.81
CA THR A 124 -8.15 9.20 -20.67
C THR A 124 -8.69 10.38 -19.83
N LEU A 125 -9.00 11.50 -20.48
CA LEU A 125 -9.49 12.70 -19.78
C LEU A 125 -10.75 12.42 -18.92
N PRO A 126 -11.75 11.63 -19.37
CA PRO A 126 -12.87 11.23 -18.52
C PRO A 126 -12.44 10.43 -17.29
N CYS A 127 -11.48 9.51 -17.42
CA CYS A 127 -10.93 8.73 -16.32
C CYS A 127 -10.30 9.62 -15.25
N ILE A 128 -9.54 10.65 -15.66
CA ILE A 128 -8.90 11.59 -14.73
C ILE A 128 -9.95 12.35 -13.93
N ILE A 129 -11.01 12.83 -14.59
CA ILE A 129 -12.09 13.59 -13.94
C ILE A 129 -12.83 12.70 -12.93
N VAL A 130 -13.27 11.51 -13.36
CA VAL A 130 -14.03 10.59 -12.49
C VAL A 130 -13.17 10.10 -11.33
N ALA A 131 -11.92 9.69 -11.58
CA ALA A 131 -11.01 9.27 -10.52
C ALA A 131 -10.73 10.40 -9.52
N SER A 132 -10.55 11.63 -9.99
CA SER A 132 -10.35 12.79 -9.11
C SER A 132 -11.55 13.03 -8.21
N ILE A 133 -12.77 12.95 -8.76
CA ILE A 133 -14.01 13.08 -7.97
C ILE A 133 -14.06 12.00 -6.88
N VAL A 134 -13.79 10.73 -7.23
CA VAL A 134 -13.78 9.63 -6.26
C VAL A 134 -12.73 9.85 -5.16
N LEU A 135 -11.51 10.23 -5.54
CA LEU A 135 -10.44 10.49 -4.58
C LEU A 135 -10.78 11.64 -3.61
N TRP A 136 -11.37 12.73 -4.11
CA TRP A 136 -11.80 13.85 -3.27
C TRP A 136 -12.96 13.46 -2.35
N LEU A 137 -13.91 12.65 -2.82
CA LEU A 137 -14.98 12.11 -1.98
C LEU A 137 -14.44 11.22 -0.85
N LEU A 138 -13.51 10.31 -1.17
CA LEU A 138 -12.83 9.48 -0.16
C LEU A 138 -12.04 10.34 0.83
N THR A 139 -11.31 11.34 0.33
CA THR A 139 -10.57 12.28 1.17
C THR A 139 -11.49 13.02 2.13
N PHE A 140 -12.63 13.51 1.64
CA PHE A 140 -13.63 14.18 2.45
C PHE A 140 -14.28 13.26 3.49
N LEU A 141 -14.56 12.00 3.12
CA LEU A 141 -15.06 10.99 4.04
C LEU A 141 -14.05 10.74 5.17
N VAL A 142 -12.77 10.57 4.83
CA VAL A 142 -11.68 10.37 5.81
C VAL A 142 -11.55 11.59 6.74
N ILE A 143 -11.63 12.82 6.20
CA ILE A 143 -11.57 14.06 7.00
C ILE A 143 -12.78 14.21 7.94
N ARG A 144 -13.97 13.75 7.53
CA ARG A 144 -15.21 13.89 8.32
C ARG A 144 -15.37 12.89 9.47
N GLY A 145 -14.53 11.88 9.58
CA GLY A 145 -14.49 11.02 10.77
C GLY A 145 -14.20 9.56 10.47
N VAL A 146 -13.13 9.05 11.08
CA VAL A 146 -12.65 7.66 11.03
C VAL A 146 -13.67 6.65 11.62
N GLU A 147 -14.74 7.12 12.28
CA GLU A 147 -15.83 6.24 12.76
C GLU A 147 -16.49 5.47 11.60
N SER A 148 -16.71 6.10 10.44
CA SER A 148 -17.21 5.37 9.25
C SER A 148 -16.15 4.50 8.58
N ALA A 149 -14.86 4.88 8.65
CA ALA A 149 -13.76 4.09 8.11
C ALA A 149 -13.49 2.81 8.93
N SER A 150 -13.78 2.83 10.24
CA SER A 150 -13.72 1.65 11.09
C SER A 150 -14.80 0.62 10.73
N PHE A 151 -16.01 1.07 10.36
CA PHE A 151 -17.09 0.20 9.89
C PHE A 151 -16.80 -0.40 8.50
N LEU A 152 -16.19 0.37 7.60
CA LEU A 152 -15.74 -0.14 6.30
C LEU A 152 -14.65 -1.21 6.44
N ASN A 153 -13.65 -1.01 7.32
CA ASN A 153 -12.65 -2.04 7.63
C ASN A 153 -13.23 -3.27 8.36
N ALA A 154 -14.41 -3.17 8.97
CA ALA A 154 -15.09 -4.31 9.60
C ALA A 154 -15.92 -5.15 8.60
N ILE A 155 -16.18 -4.61 7.41
CA ILE A 155 -16.94 -5.27 6.34
C ILE A 155 -16.02 -5.88 5.25
N VAL A 156 -14.80 -5.36 5.13
CA VAL A 156 -13.76 -5.84 4.19
C VAL A 156 -12.87 -6.92 4.84
#